data_AF-A0A1Q7X0J7-F1
#
_entry.id   AF-A0A1Q7X0J7-F1
#
_cell.length_a   1.000
_cell.length_b   1.000
_cell.length_c   1.000
_cell.angle_alpha   90.00
_cell.angle_beta   90.00
_cell.angle_gamma   90.00
#
_symmetry.space_group_name_H-M   'P 1'
#
loop_
_entity.id
_entity.type
_entity.pdbx_description
1 polymer ?
#
loop_
_entity_poly.entity_id
_entity_poly.type
_entity_poly.pdbx_seq_one_letter_code
_entity_poly.pdbx_strand_id
1 'polypeptide(L)'
;MLDAAERLRDVHSELGTAGSGERLREAAREERQALERLIEMARQMGPRPSAATLDRVGETLQAAGSDEDVARLVRTGRLDRERRAASLTGGATPARSRAATKPAKDRSRELKEVRAALEKLRRREKRTRTAQEKALQRRADAESELEDARAAATQSEEELTSIEGEIADRERELRGLDG
;
A
#
# COMPACT_ATOMS: atom_id res chain seq x y z
N MET A 1 -12.93 -16.78 -1.60
CA MET A 1 -12.15 -16.02 -2.62
C MET A 1 -13.11 -15.31 -3.56
N LEU A 2 -13.97 -16.05 -4.29
CA LEU A 2 -15.00 -15.44 -5.15
C LEU A 2 -15.93 -14.48 -4.40
N ASP A 3 -16.39 -14.85 -3.20
CA ASP A 3 -17.26 -13.98 -2.40
C ASP A 3 -16.55 -12.72 -1.88
N ALA A 4 -15.21 -12.76 -1.73
CA ALA A 4 -14.41 -11.58 -1.37
C ALA A 4 -14.21 -10.65 -2.57
N ALA A 5 -14.06 -11.22 -3.78
CA ALA A 5 -14.02 -10.45 -5.01
C ALA A 5 -15.39 -9.83 -5.35
N GLU A 6 -16.49 -10.51 -5.02
CA GLU A 6 -17.86 -10.00 -5.11
C GLU A 6 -18.05 -8.77 -4.20
N ARG A 7 -17.69 -8.87 -2.91
CA ARG A 7 -17.70 -7.73 -1.99
C ARG A 7 -16.83 -6.56 -2.45
N LEU A 8 -15.67 -6.84 -3.06
CA LEU A 8 -14.81 -5.78 -3.59
C LEU A 8 -15.48 -5.02 -4.74
N ARG A 9 -16.22 -5.71 -5.62
CA ARG A 9 -17.01 -5.07 -6.68
C ARG A 9 -18.15 -4.23 -6.12
N ASP A 10 -18.87 -4.75 -5.12
CA ASP A 10 -19.98 -4.03 -4.51
C ASP A 10 -19.50 -2.72 -3.89
N VAL A 11 -18.41 -2.76 -3.12
CA VAL A 11 -17.78 -1.56 -2.54
C VAL A 11 -17.21 -0.63 -3.62
N HIS A 12 -16.71 -1.17 -4.72
CA HIS A 12 -16.26 -0.36 -5.87
C HIS A 12 -17.44 0.34 -6.57
N SER A 13 -18.62 -0.28 -6.61
CA SER A 13 -19.82 0.33 -7.18
C SER A 13 -20.42 1.45 -6.31
N GLU A 14 -20.11 1.45 -5.01
CA GLU A 14 -20.51 2.48 -4.03
C GLU A 14 -19.51 3.67 -3.93
N LEU A 15 -18.50 3.71 -4.80
CA LEU A 15 -17.49 4.77 -4.83
C LEU A 15 -18.14 6.16 -5.02
N GLY A 16 -18.07 6.99 -3.98
CA GLY A 16 -18.66 8.33 -3.96
C GLY A 16 -19.27 8.72 -2.61
N THR A 17 -19.46 7.75 -1.70
CA THR A 17 -19.94 8.00 -0.34
C THR A 17 -18.80 8.23 0.65
N ALA A 18 -19.04 8.99 1.72
CA ALA A 18 -18.06 9.15 2.81
C ALA A 18 -17.67 7.77 3.38
N GLY A 19 -16.37 7.55 3.61
CA GLY A 19 -15.84 6.26 4.09
C GLY A 19 -15.66 5.17 3.02
N SER A 20 -15.97 5.42 1.74
CA SER A 20 -15.76 4.44 0.65
C SER A 20 -14.29 4.01 0.50
N GLY A 21 -13.34 4.92 0.76
CA GLY A 21 -11.92 4.65 0.57
C GLY A 21 -11.31 3.70 1.60
N GLU A 22 -11.88 3.62 2.80
CA GLU A 22 -11.45 2.69 3.85
C GLU A 22 -12.05 1.30 3.63
N ARG A 23 -13.36 1.23 3.33
CA ARG A 23 -14.06 0.01 2.94
C ARG A 23 -13.44 -0.64 1.70
N LEU A 24 -13.01 0.15 0.70
CA LEU A 24 -12.33 -0.36 -0.49
C LEU A 24 -10.97 -0.98 -0.15
N ARG A 25 -10.21 -0.35 0.77
CA ARG A 25 -8.92 -0.86 1.23
C ARG A 25 -9.08 -2.16 2.01
N GLU A 26 -10.13 -2.28 2.81
CA GLU A 26 -10.47 -3.48 3.57
C GLU A 26 -10.89 -4.63 2.65
N ALA A 27 -11.85 -4.41 1.75
CA ALA A 27 -12.28 -5.41 0.78
C ALA A 27 -11.12 -5.91 -0.11
N ALA A 28 -10.21 -5.02 -0.51
CA ALA A 28 -9.03 -5.40 -1.28
C ALA A 28 -7.99 -6.20 -0.46
N ARG A 29 -7.96 -6.03 0.87
CA ARG A 29 -7.14 -6.87 1.76
C ARG A 29 -7.75 -8.25 1.91
N GLU A 30 -9.07 -8.34 2.09
CA GLU A 30 -9.79 -9.62 2.20
C GLU A 30 -9.62 -10.48 0.93
N GLU A 31 -9.70 -9.86 -0.25
CA GLU A 31 -9.48 -10.54 -1.53
C GLU A 31 -8.06 -11.13 -1.62
N ARG A 32 -7.02 -10.33 -1.31
CA ARG A 32 -5.62 -10.78 -1.33
C ARG A 32 -5.38 -11.95 -0.37
N GLN A 33 -5.89 -11.85 0.86
CA GLN A 33 -5.75 -12.94 1.84
C GLN A 33 -6.49 -14.21 1.41
N ALA A 34 -7.65 -14.07 0.79
CA ALA A 34 -8.40 -15.22 0.28
C ALA A 34 -7.68 -15.90 -0.91
N LEU A 35 -6.96 -15.14 -1.73
CA LEU A 35 -6.13 -15.66 -2.80
C LEU A 35 -4.87 -16.36 -2.25
N GLU A 36 -4.20 -15.76 -1.28
CA GLU A 36 -3.02 -16.36 -0.62
C GLU A 36 -3.34 -17.71 0.02
N ARG A 37 -4.45 -17.81 0.76
CA ARG A 37 -4.92 -19.08 1.35
C ARG A 37 -5.18 -20.16 0.29
N LEU A 38 -5.73 -19.77 -0.86
CA LEU A 38 -6.01 -20.70 -1.94
C LEU A 38 -4.73 -21.20 -2.63
N ILE A 39 -3.75 -20.32 -2.82
CA ILE A 39 -2.42 -20.67 -3.33
C ILE A 39 -1.71 -21.62 -2.35
N GLU A 40 -1.82 -21.37 -1.05
CA GLU A 40 -1.26 -22.23 -0.02
C GLU A 40 -1.89 -23.62 -0.02
N MET A 41 -3.23 -23.72 -0.09
CA MET A 41 -3.93 -24.99 -0.24
C MET A 41 -3.53 -25.72 -1.54
N ALA A 42 -3.39 -25.01 -2.65
CA ALA A 42 -2.95 -25.60 -3.92
C ALA A 42 -1.52 -26.17 -3.85
N ARG A 43 -0.64 -25.57 -3.05
CA ARG A 43 0.72 -26.09 -2.79
C ARG A 43 0.71 -27.39 -1.96
N GLN A 44 -0.33 -27.63 -1.17
CA GLN A 44 -0.46 -28.81 -0.31
C GLN A 44 -1.10 -30.02 -1.01
N MET A 45 -1.82 -29.82 -2.13
CA MET A 45 -2.66 -30.86 -2.77
C MET A 45 -1.97 -31.71 -3.86
N GLY A 46 -0.66 -31.56 -4.13
CA GLY A 46 0.01 -32.37 -5.16
C GLY A 46 1.37 -31.85 -5.62
N PRO A 47 1.93 -32.38 -6.74
CA PRO A 47 3.24 -31.96 -7.22
C PRO A 47 3.26 -30.45 -7.41
N ARG A 48 4.24 -29.79 -6.77
CA ARG A 48 4.31 -28.33 -6.64
C ARG A 48 4.03 -27.67 -8.00
N PRO A 49 2.87 -27.02 -8.18
CA PRO A 49 2.60 -26.31 -9.41
C PRO A 49 3.67 -25.24 -9.60
N SER A 50 4.13 -25.07 -10.84
CA SER A 50 5.13 -24.05 -11.16
C SER A 50 4.60 -22.66 -10.76
N ALA A 51 5.50 -21.73 -10.41
CA ALA A 51 5.10 -20.36 -10.09
C ALA A 51 4.24 -19.74 -11.20
N ALA A 52 4.60 -19.99 -12.47
CA ALA A 52 3.83 -19.55 -13.63
C ALA A 52 2.42 -20.16 -13.73
N THR A 53 2.20 -21.36 -13.17
CA THR A 53 0.86 -21.97 -13.09
C THR A 53 0.03 -21.31 -12.00
N LEU A 54 0.63 -21.04 -10.84
CA LEU A 54 -0.04 -20.36 -9.73
C LEU A 54 -0.42 -18.92 -10.10
N ASP A 55 0.46 -18.21 -10.82
CA ASP A 55 0.18 -16.86 -11.32
C ASP A 55 -1.01 -16.86 -12.28
N ARG A 56 -1.08 -17.83 -13.20
CA ARG A 56 -2.22 -17.96 -14.14
C ARG A 56 -3.53 -18.33 -13.46
N VAL A 57 -3.47 -19.16 -12.42
CA VAL A 57 -4.64 -19.46 -11.58
C VAL A 57 -5.09 -18.20 -10.83
N GLY A 58 -4.15 -17.41 -10.29
CA GLY A 58 -4.41 -16.12 -9.69
C GLY A 58 -5.09 -15.14 -10.66
N GLU A 59 -4.54 -14.99 -11.87
CA GLU A 59 -5.12 -14.17 -12.95
C GLU A 59 -6.55 -14.61 -13.32
N THR A 60 -6.80 -15.92 -13.32
CA THR A 60 -8.10 -16.50 -13.68
C THR A 60 -9.15 -16.29 -12.59
N LEU A 61 -8.75 -16.42 -11.33
CA LEU A 61 -9.64 -16.17 -10.21
C LEU A 61 -9.94 -14.68 -10.05
N GLN A 62 -8.98 -13.82 -10.35
CA GLN A 62 -9.20 -12.37 -10.43
C GLN A 62 -10.13 -12.01 -11.61
N ALA A 63 -10.04 -12.74 -12.74
CA ALA A 63 -10.99 -12.61 -13.85
C ALA A 63 -12.41 -13.01 -13.43
N ALA A 64 -12.56 -14.13 -12.71
CA ALA A 64 -13.82 -14.58 -12.13
C ALA A 64 -14.39 -13.55 -11.14
N GLY A 65 -13.53 -12.79 -10.47
CA GLY A 65 -13.91 -11.67 -9.63
C GLY A 65 -14.55 -10.51 -10.37
N SER A 66 -14.31 -10.36 -11.68
CA SER A 66 -14.84 -9.26 -12.51
C SER A 66 -15.90 -9.71 -13.51
N ASP A 67 -15.94 -11.00 -13.85
CA ASP A 67 -16.82 -11.60 -14.88
C ASP A 67 -17.67 -12.72 -14.26
N GLU A 68 -18.99 -12.52 -14.22
CA GLU A 68 -19.94 -13.44 -13.59
C GLU A 68 -20.10 -14.76 -14.36
N ASP A 69 -19.91 -14.77 -15.68
CA ASP A 69 -19.93 -16.00 -16.47
C ASP A 69 -18.70 -16.85 -16.16
N VAL A 70 -17.53 -16.22 -15.97
CA VAL A 70 -16.30 -16.90 -15.53
C VAL A 70 -16.44 -17.40 -14.09
N ALA A 71 -17.04 -16.62 -13.18
CA ALA A 71 -17.33 -17.06 -11.81
C ALA A 71 -18.20 -18.33 -11.77
N ARG A 72 -19.22 -18.40 -12.62
CA ARG A 72 -20.11 -19.56 -12.74
C ARG A 72 -19.37 -20.80 -13.26
N LEU A 73 -18.50 -20.63 -14.25
CA LEU A 73 -17.68 -21.72 -14.80
C LEU A 73 -16.65 -22.26 -13.79
N VAL A 74 -16.08 -21.38 -12.96
CA VAL A 74 -15.19 -21.76 -11.86
C VAL A 74 -15.97 -22.49 -10.75
N ARG A 75 -17.12 -21.94 -10.31
CA ARG A 75 -17.98 -22.57 -9.28
C ARG A 75 -18.48 -23.96 -9.71
N THR A 76 -18.77 -24.15 -11.00
CA THR A 76 -19.25 -25.43 -11.55
C THR A 76 -18.13 -26.40 -11.96
N GLY A 77 -16.86 -26.03 -11.80
CA GLY A 77 -15.71 -26.86 -12.17
C GLY A 77 -15.59 -27.14 -13.67
N ARG A 78 -16.24 -26.32 -14.52
CA ARG A 78 -16.30 -26.50 -15.98
C ARG A 78 -15.39 -25.56 -16.75
N LEU A 79 -14.45 -24.90 -16.07
CA LEU A 79 -13.47 -24.05 -16.72
C LEU A 79 -12.44 -24.92 -17.45
N ASP A 80 -12.60 -25.03 -18.77
CA ASP A 80 -11.76 -25.85 -19.65
C ASP A 80 -10.47 -25.14 -20.09
N ARG A 81 -10.39 -23.81 -19.95
CA ARG A 81 -9.23 -22.97 -20.30
C ARG A 81 -9.08 -21.75 -19.38
N GLU A 82 -7.82 -21.41 -19.08
CA GLU A 82 -7.43 -20.21 -18.33
C GLU A 82 -7.97 -18.93 -19.00
N ARG A 83 -8.53 -18.00 -18.21
CA ARG A 83 -9.09 -16.72 -18.68
C ARG A 83 -8.42 -15.58 -17.95
N ARG A 84 -7.85 -14.61 -18.67
CA ARG A 84 -7.29 -13.41 -18.04
C ARG A 84 -8.39 -12.38 -17.79
N ALA A 85 -8.31 -11.70 -16.65
CA ALA A 85 -9.16 -10.55 -16.38
C ALA A 85 -8.97 -9.53 -17.50
N ALA A 86 -10.07 -9.09 -18.11
CA ALA A 86 -10.01 -7.88 -18.93
C ALA A 86 -9.67 -6.73 -17.98
N SER A 87 -8.42 -6.28 -18.01
CA SER A 87 -8.01 -5.03 -17.38
C SER A 87 -9.00 -3.94 -17.81
N LEU A 88 -9.46 -3.12 -16.86
CA LEU A 88 -10.46 -2.05 -16.97
C LEU A 88 -10.28 -1.07 -18.15
N THR A 89 -10.48 -1.54 -19.38
CA THR A 89 -10.66 -0.75 -20.60
C THR A 89 -11.72 -1.44 -21.46
N GLY A 90 -12.98 -1.04 -21.25
CA GLY A 90 -14.15 -1.15 -22.12
C GLY A 90 -14.28 -2.29 -23.13
N GLY A 91 -15.28 -3.16 -22.90
CA GLY A 91 -16.28 -3.53 -23.90
C GLY A 91 -16.09 -4.83 -24.71
N ALA A 92 -17.12 -5.67 -24.59
CA ALA A 92 -17.59 -6.73 -25.50
C ALA A 92 -16.95 -8.14 -25.44
N THR A 93 -17.83 -9.12 -25.16
CA THR A 93 -17.74 -10.59 -25.23
C THR A 93 -16.80 -11.16 -26.32
N PRO A 94 -16.06 -12.27 -26.07
CA PRO A 94 -15.33 -12.91 -27.14
C PRO A 94 -16.18 -13.97 -27.85
N ALA A 95 -16.61 -13.63 -29.07
CA ALA A 95 -16.74 -14.61 -30.13
C ALA A 95 -15.38 -15.30 -30.35
N ARG A 96 -15.40 -16.63 -30.56
CA ARG A 96 -14.24 -17.45 -30.94
C ARG A 96 -13.45 -16.77 -32.06
N SER A 97 -12.23 -16.32 -31.78
CA SER A 97 -11.26 -15.96 -32.81
C SER A 97 -10.01 -16.83 -32.68
N ARG A 98 -9.65 -17.49 -33.79
CA ARG A 98 -8.37 -18.18 -33.94
C ARG A 98 -7.26 -17.16 -33.68
N ALA A 99 -6.32 -17.50 -32.80
CA ALA A 99 -5.20 -16.64 -32.46
C ALA A 99 -4.35 -16.35 -33.70
N ALA A 100 -4.55 -15.18 -34.29
CA ALA A 100 -3.61 -14.60 -35.24
C ALA A 100 -2.36 -14.20 -34.43
N THR A 101 -1.23 -14.82 -34.73
CA THR A 101 0.08 -14.42 -34.20
C THR A 101 0.34 -12.97 -34.59
N LYS A 102 0.29 -12.05 -33.62
CA LYS A 102 0.58 -10.63 -33.86
C LYS A 102 1.94 -10.47 -34.57
N PRO A 103 2.05 -9.61 -35.59
CA PRO A 103 3.30 -9.43 -36.33
C PRO A 103 4.40 -8.89 -35.42
N ALA A 104 5.65 -9.32 -35.66
CA ALA A 104 6.82 -9.02 -34.81
C ALA A 104 7.05 -7.52 -34.54
N LYS A 105 6.54 -6.64 -35.42
CA LYS A 105 6.62 -5.18 -35.29
C LYS A 105 5.80 -4.63 -34.12
N ASP A 106 4.67 -5.25 -33.80
CA ASP A 106 3.80 -4.81 -32.70
C ASP A 106 4.41 -5.20 -31.34
N ARG A 107 5.00 -6.40 -31.25
CA ARG A 107 5.75 -6.82 -30.04
C ARG A 107 6.94 -5.90 -29.76
N SER A 108 7.65 -5.43 -30.78
CA SER A 108 8.78 -4.51 -30.61
C SER A 108 8.35 -3.14 -30.05
N ARG A 109 7.18 -2.64 -30.47
CA ARG A 109 6.60 -1.40 -29.93
C ARG A 109 6.17 -1.56 -28.48
N GLU A 110 5.45 -2.63 -28.17
CA GLU A 110 5.00 -2.97 -26.82
C GLU A 110 6.20 -3.11 -25.85
N LEU A 111 7.28 -3.78 -26.26
CA LEU A 111 8.50 -3.89 -25.45
C LEU A 111 9.17 -2.53 -25.20
N LYS A 112 9.15 -1.60 -26.17
CA LYS A 112 9.69 -0.24 -25.98
C LYS A 112 8.84 0.55 -24.99
N GLU A 113 7.52 0.45 -25.08
CA GLU A 113 6.59 1.11 -24.16
C GLU A 113 6.74 0.60 -22.73
N VAL A 114 6.81 -0.72 -22.54
CA VAL A 114 7.04 -1.34 -21.23
C VAL A 114 8.39 -0.91 -20.64
N ARG A 115 9.46 -0.87 -21.45
CA ARG A 115 10.78 -0.37 -20.99
C ARG A 115 10.72 1.10 -20.59
N ALA A 116 10.07 1.95 -21.37
CA ALA A 116 9.91 3.37 -21.05
C ALA A 116 9.07 3.59 -19.78
N ALA A 117 8.03 2.79 -19.59
CA ALA A 117 7.22 2.80 -18.37
C ALA A 117 8.04 2.35 -17.15
N LEU A 118 8.82 1.28 -17.27
CA LEU A 118 9.70 0.80 -16.20
C LEU A 118 10.76 1.85 -15.83
N GLU A 119 11.35 2.52 -16.81
CA GLU A 119 12.32 3.58 -16.57
C GLU A 119 11.69 4.77 -15.83
N LYS A 120 10.47 5.18 -16.23
CA LYS A 120 9.71 6.23 -15.53
C LYS A 120 9.42 5.83 -14.08
N LEU A 121 9.00 4.59 -13.85
CA LEU A 121 8.75 4.08 -12.49
C LEU A 121 10.02 4.08 -11.64
N ARG A 122 11.16 3.61 -12.19
CA ARG A 122 12.46 3.66 -11.48
C ARG A 122 12.90 5.08 -11.16
N ARG A 123 12.71 6.03 -12.08
CA ARG A 123 12.99 7.46 -11.84
C ARG A 123 12.10 8.01 -10.72
N ARG A 124 10.82 7.64 -10.70
CA ARG A 124 9.88 8.04 -9.63
C ARG A 124 10.26 7.43 -8.29
N GLU A 125 10.55 6.13 -8.25
CA GLU A 125 11.04 5.44 -7.06
C GLU A 125 12.27 6.12 -6.49
N LYS A 126 13.29 6.39 -7.33
CA LYS A 126 14.52 7.07 -6.89
C LYS A 126 14.20 8.44 -6.29
N ARG A 127 13.36 9.25 -6.94
CA ARG A 127 12.94 10.57 -6.44
C ARG A 127 12.22 10.44 -5.09
N THR A 128 11.28 9.51 -4.99
CA THR A 128 10.54 9.27 -3.74
C THR A 128 11.46 8.81 -2.62
N ARG A 129 12.40 7.90 -2.88
CA ARG A 129 13.40 7.46 -1.91
C ARG A 129 14.26 8.63 -1.42
N THR A 130 14.80 9.44 -2.34
CA THR A 130 15.60 10.61 -1.95
C THR A 130 14.79 11.66 -1.19
N ALA A 131 13.51 11.82 -1.51
CA ALA A 131 12.63 12.72 -0.77
C ALA A 131 12.33 12.19 0.64
N GLN A 132 12.14 10.87 0.76
CA GLN A 132 11.95 10.19 2.05
C GLN A 132 13.20 10.31 2.93
N GLU A 133 14.39 10.05 2.38
CA GLU A 133 15.66 10.20 3.09
C GLU A 133 15.84 11.65 3.61
N LYS A 134 15.56 12.66 2.77
CA LYS A 134 15.60 14.07 3.19
C LYS A 134 14.57 14.40 4.27
N ALA A 135 13.38 13.81 4.19
CA ALA A 135 12.34 14.03 5.20
C ALA A 135 12.74 13.42 6.55
N LEU A 136 13.36 12.23 6.54
CA LEU A 136 13.89 11.59 7.74
C LEU A 136 15.05 12.40 8.34
N GLN A 137 15.96 12.91 7.51
CA GLN A 137 17.05 13.76 7.99
C GLN A 137 16.51 15.02 8.67
N ARG A 138 15.59 15.75 8.02
CA ARG A 138 14.97 16.95 8.61
C ARG A 138 14.24 16.66 9.91
N ARG A 139 13.62 15.49 10.02
CA ARG A 139 12.99 15.08 11.28
C ARG A 139 14.02 14.87 12.38
N ALA A 140 15.13 14.19 12.07
CA ALA A 140 16.22 13.99 13.03
C ALA A 140 16.84 15.33 13.47
N ASP A 141 17.08 16.25 12.53
CA ASP A 141 17.61 17.58 12.81
C ASP A 141 16.64 18.35 13.75
N ALA A 142 15.33 18.34 13.44
CA ALA A 142 14.32 18.99 14.26
C ALA A 142 14.17 18.34 15.65
N GLU A 143 14.38 17.03 15.77
CA GLU A 143 14.34 16.32 17.05
C GLU A 143 15.53 16.71 17.94
N SER A 144 16.72 16.85 17.35
CA SER A 144 17.91 17.37 18.03
C SER A 144 17.69 18.81 18.51
N GLU A 145 17.16 19.69 17.65
CA GLU A 145 16.86 21.08 18.04
C GLU A 145 15.83 21.16 19.19
N LEU A 146 14.83 20.27 19.20
CA LEU A 146 13.86 20.16 20.28
C LEU A 146 14.48 19.67 21.59
N GLU A 147 15.45 18.76 21.52
CA GLU A 147 16.20 18.28 22.69
C GLU A 147 17.05 19.40 23.29
N ASP A 148 17.80 20.14 22.45
CA ASP A 148 18.59 21.30 22.88
C ASP A 148 17.72 22.39 23.51
N ALA A 149 16.56 22.68 22.91
CA ALA A 149 15.62 23.66 23.45
C ALA A 149 15.05 23.23 24.81
N ARG A 150 14.80 21.93 25.01
CA ARG A 150 14.34 21.39 26.30
C ARG A 150 15.43 21.45 27.37
N ALA A 151 16.68 21.15 27.00
CA ALA A 151 17.81 21.28 27.91
C ALA A 151 17.99 22.74 28.35
N ALA A 152 17.93 23.70 27.42
CA ALA A 152 18.00 25.12 27.73
C ALA A 152 16.85 25.60 28.63
N ALA A 153 15.62 25.11 28.39
CA ALA A 153 14.47 25.41 29.25
C ALA A 153 14.67 24.86 30.67
N THR A 154 15.15 23.62 30.80
CA THR A 154 15.44 22.99 32.10
C THR A 154 16.50 23.79 32.87
N GLN A 155 17.58 24.18 32.19
CA GLN A 155 18.62 25.01 32.80
C GLN A 155 18.07 26.36 33.27
N SER A 156 17.20 26.98 32.46
CA SER A 156 16.57 28.25 32.83
C SER A 156 15.65 28.11 34.06
N GLU A 157 14.94 26.98 34.19
CA GLU A 157 14.12 26.67 35.37
C GLU A 157 14.97 26.48 36.63
N GLU A 158 16.12 25.82 36.51
CA GLU A 158 17.08 25.65 37.62
C GLU A 158 17.68 27.00 38.04
N GLU A 159 18.08 27.84 37.08
CA GLU A 159 18.58 29.20 37.34
C GLU A 159 17.53 30.06 38.03
N LEU A 160 16.27 30.03 37.57
CA LEU A 160 15.16 30.73 38.23
C LEU A 160 14.97 30.25 39.66
N THR A 161 14.98 28.94 39.88
CA THR A 161 14.83 28.35 41.23
C THR A 161 15.98 28.80 42.15
N SER A 162 17.21 28.87 41.63
CA SER A 162 18.37 29.37 42.38
C SER A 162 18.20 30.85 42.75
N ILE A 163 17.80 31.68 41.79
CA ILE A 163 17.57 33.12 42.01
C ILE A 163 16.46 33.34 43.04
N GLU A 164 15.34 32.60 42.95
CA GLU A 164 14.26 32.66 43.93
C GLU A 164 14.74 32.29 45.34
N GLY A 165 15.61 31.29 45.45
CA GLY A 165 16.28 30.92 46.70
C GLY A 165 17.14 32.04 47.28
N GLU A 166 18.00 32.64 46.46
CA GLU A 166 18.86 33.76 46.85
C GLU A 166 18.04 34.98 47.30
N ILE A 167 16.96 35.30 46.58
CA ILE A 167 16.03 36.38 46.98
C ILE A 167 15.45 36.08 48.36
N ALA A 168 14.95 34.86 48.58
CA ALA A 168 14.35 34.48 49.86
C ALA A 168 15.36 34.54 51.03
N ASP A 169 16.63 34.20 50.78
CA ASP A 169 17.71 34.35 51.77
C ASP A 169 17.98 35.81 52.09
N ARG A 170 18.08 36.69 51.09
CA ARG A 170 18.30 38.13 51.29
C ARG A 170 17.13 38.81 52.00
N GLU A 171 15.89 38.41 51.71
CA GLU A 171 14.72 38.88 52.43
C GLU A 171 14.69 38.44 53.91
N ARG A 172 15.26 37.27 54.23
CA ARG A 172 15.43 36.83 55.62
C ARG A 172 16.51 37.66 56.33
N GLU A 173 17.63 37.90 55.67
CA GLU A 173 18.73 38.73 56.19
C GLU A 173 18.25 40.16 56.49
N LEU A 174 17.54 40.80 55.57
CA LEU A 174 16.97 42.14 55.77
C LEU A 174 16.03 42.19 56.99
N ARG A 175 15.10 41.23 57.10
CA ARG A 175 14.20 41.16 58.27
C ARG A 175 14.93 40.97 59.60
N GLY A 176 16.08 40.29 59.60
CA GLY A 176 16.88 40.09 60.80
C GLY A 176 17.69 41.33 61.22
N LEU A 177 17.90 42.30 60.31
CA LEU A 177 18.58 43.56 60.60
C LEU A 177 17.61 44.65 61.11
N ASP A 178 16.33 44.55 60.73
CA ASP A 178 15.27 45.51 61.09
C ASP A 178 14.58 45.23 62.44
N GLY A 179 14.89 44.10 63.10
CA GLY A 179 14.29 43.68 64.38
C GLY A 179 15.27 43.72 65.56
#